data_AF-A0A662TAJ9-F1
#
_entry.id   AF-A0A662TAJ9-F1
#
_cell.length_a   1.000
_cell.length_b   1.000
_cell.length_c   1.000
_cell.angle_alpha   90.00
_cell.angle_beta   90.00
_cell.angle_gamma   90.00
#
_symmetry.space_group_name_H-M   'P 1'
#
loop_
_entity.id
_entity.type
_entity.pdbx_description
1 polymer ?
#
loop_
_entity_poly.entity_id
_entity_poly.type
_entity_poly.pdbx_seq_one_letter_code
_entity_poly.pdbx_strand_id
1 'polypeptide(L)' 'MEVVNVEKPKPIIYKPATGKMEVRIGRGFSIGELKEVGLSEKEARKLGIYVDRRRKSIHNENIEILRKFLEEVRRRG' A
#
# COMPACT_ATOMS: atom_id res chain seq x y z
N MET A 1 19.04 14.74 -9.46
CA MET A 1 17.88 14.22 -8.71
C MET A 1 18.14 12.76 -8.44
N GLU A 2 18.66 12.44 -7.27
CA GLU A 2 18.79 11.05 -6.84
C GLU A 2 17.38 10.45 -6.82
N VAL A 3 17.13 9.55 -7.76
CA VAL A 3 15.98 8.66 -7.67
C VAL A 3 16.20 7.81 -6.44
N VAL A 4 15.52 8.18 -5.35
CA VAL A 4 15.49 7.40 -4.12
C VAL A 4 14.97 6.01 -4.51
N ASN A 5 15.87 5.04 -4.61
CA ASN A 5 15.57 3.68 -5.03
C ASN A 5 14.97 2.92 -3.83
N VAL A 6 13.77 3.33 -3.43
CA VAL A 6 12.97 2.64 -2.42
C VAL A 6 12.05 1.68 -3.15
N GLU A 7 12.12 0.39 -2.80
CA GLU A 7 11.22 -0.60 -3.39
C GLU A 7 9.76 -0.22 -3.08
N LYS A 8 8.93 -0.21 -4.12
CA LYS A 8 7.53 0.21 -3.99
C LYS A 8 6.76 -0.82 -3.18
N PRO A 9 5.98 -0.41 -2.17
CA PRO A 9 5.22 -1.34 -1.36
C PRO A 9 4.15 -1.99 -2.22
N LYS A 10 3.85 -3.27 -1.95
CA LYS A 10 2.79 -4.00 -2.61
C LYS A 10 1.77 -4.46 -1.57
N PRO A 11 0.46 -4.28 -1.82
CA PRO A 11 -0.57 -4.70 -0.89
C PRO A 11 -0.76 -6.22 -0.92
N ILE A 12 -1.13 -6.76 0.22
CA ILE A 12 -1.58 -8.13 0.42
C ILE A 12 -3.11 -8.14 0.35
N ILE A 13 -3.67 -9.06 -0.43
CA ILE A 13 -5.12 -9.24 -0.58
C ILE A 13 -5.46 -10.69 -0.28
N TYR A 14 -6.53 -10.88 0.48
CA TYR A 14 -7.09 -12.20 0.77
C TYR A 14 -8.25 -12.50 -0.18
N LYS A 15 -8.24 -13.70 -0.72
CA LYS A 15 -9.40 -14.27 -1.41
C LYS A 15 -10.02 -15.36 -0.54
N PRO A 16 -11.36 -15.37 -0.40
CA PRO A 16 -12.03 -16.55 0.08
C PRO A 16 -11.85 -17.66 -0.98
N ALA A 17 -11.19 -18.75 -0.60
CA ALA A 17 -11.18 -19.99 -1.36
C ALA A 17 -11.85 -21.08 -0.52
N THR A 18 -12.25 -22.19 -1.16
CA THR A 18 -12.95 -23.29 -0.47
C THR A 18 -12.06 -23.85 0.64
N GLY A 19 -12.43 -23.58 1.90
CA GLY A 19 -11.78 -24.12 3.10
C GLY A 19 -10.48 -23.43 3.54
N LYS A 20 -9.92 -22.48 2.77
CA LYS A 20 -8.71 -21.71 3.15
C LYS A 20 -8.77 -20.27 2.61
N MET A 21 -8.12 -19.34 3.31
CA MET A 21 -7.88 -18.00 2.77
C MET A 21 -6.61 -18.03 1.91
N GLU A 22 -6.74 -17.72 0.62
CA GLU A 22 -5.59 -17.55 -0.26
C GLU A 22 -5.08 -16.12 -0.18
N VAL A 23 -3.76 -15.97 -0.01
CA VAL A 23 -3.09 -14.68 0.03
C VAL A 23 -2.44 -14.41 -1.32
N ARG A 24 -2.64 -13.20 -1.86
CA ARG A 24 -1.98 -12.77 -3.09
C ARG A 24 -1.53 -11.31 -3.01
N ILE A 25 -0.60 -10.97 -3.90
CA ILE A 25 -0.20 -9.58 -4.09
C ILE A 25 -1.27 -8.86 -4.92
N GLY A 26 -1.79 -7.76 -4.37
CA GLY A 26 -2.73 -6.88 -5.04
C GLY A 26 -2.06 -5.90 -5.99
N ARG A 27 -2.86 -5.32 -6.90
CA ARG A 27 -2.38 -4.29 -7.83
C ARG A 27 -2.03 -2.97 -7.14
N GLY A 28 -2.78 -2.59 -6.09
CA GLY A 28 -2.61 -1.31 -5.41
C GLY A 28 -3.39 -1.21 -4.09
N PHE A 29 -2.97 -0.27 -3.25
CA PHE A 29 -3.56 -0.01 -1.94
C PHE A 29 -4.96 0.59 -2.08
N SER A 30 -5.85 0.28 -1.14
CA SER A 30 -7.19 0.85 -1.14
C SER A 30 -7.14 2.31 -0.67
N ILE A 31 -8.17 3.09 -1.03
CA ILE A 31 -8.29 4.48 -0.56
C ILE A 31 -8.39 4.52 0.97
N GLY A 32 -9.02 3.51 1.59
CA GLY A 32 -9.12 3.40 3.04
C GLY A 32 -7.75 3.20 3.68
N GLU A 33 -6.95 2.26 3.18
CA GLU A 33 -5.58 2.02 3.68
C GLU A 33 -4.69 3.27 3.58
N LEU A 34 -4.79 4.03 2.49
CA LEU A 34 -4.04 5.27 2.33
C LEU A 34 -4.47 6.34 3.34
N LYS A 35 -5.77 6.49 3.59
CA LYS A 35 -6.28 7.44 4.58
C LYS A 35 -5.81 7.13 6.00
N GLU A 36 -5.73 5.86 6.36
CA GLU A 36 -5.25 5.40 7.68
C GLU A 36 -3.78 5.74 7.95
N VAL A 37 -2.98 5.93 6.89
CA VAL A 37 -1.59 6.41 6.99
C VAL A 37 -1.45 7.90 6.70
N GLY A 38 -2.56 8.62 6.55
CA GLY A 38 -2.57 10.07 6.27
C GLY A 38 -2.15 10.43 4.85
N LEU A 39 -2.19 9.50 3.90
CA LEU A 39 -1.89 9.76 2.48
C LEU A 39 -3.16 10.05 1.69
N SER A 40 -3.12 11.10 0.87
CA SER A 40 -4.07 11.28 -0.22
C SER A 40 -3.71 10.40 -1.43
N GLU A 41 -4.70 10.11 -2.27
CA GLU A 41 -4.48 9.40 -3.54
C GLU A 41 -3.43 10.11 -4.42
N LYS A 42 -3.42 11.45 -4.41
CA LYS A 42 -2.47 12.24 -5.21
C LYS A 42 -1.04 12.09 -4.68
N GLU A 43 -0.85 12.13 -3.37
CA GLU A 43 0.46 11.95 -2.73
C GLU A 43 0.98 10.53 -2.92
N ALA A 44 0.12 9.53 -2.71
CA ALA A 44 0.46 8.13 -2.94
C ALA A 44 0.98 7.91 -4.37
N ARG A 45 0.29 8.47 -5.37
CA ARG A 45 0.73 8.40 -6.78
C ARG A 45 2.06 9.12 -7.03
N LYS A 46 2.30 10.27 -6.40
CA LYS A 46 3.59 10.99 -6.49
C LYS A 46 4.74 10.18 -5.89
N LEU A 47 4.48 9.45 -4.79
CA LEU A 47 5.42 8.51 -4.17
C LEU A 47 5.60 7.20 -4.97
N GLY A 48 4.88 7.04 -6.08
CA GLY A 48 4.93 5.82 -6.90
C GLY A 48 4.16 4.64 -6.31
N ILE A 49 3.32 4.86 -5.31
CA ILE A 49 2.42 3.87 -4.72
C ILE A 49 1.22 3.68 -5.64
N TYR A 50 0.93 2.44 -6.01
CA TYR A 50 -0.25 2.11 -6.79
C TYR A 50 -1.51 2.15 -5.94
N VAL A 51 -2.57 2.76 -6.46
CA VAL A 51 -3.87 2.92 -5.77
C VAL A 51 -4.96 2.16 -6.51
N ASP A 52 -5.66 1.28 -5.80
CA ASP A 52 -6.87 0.60 -6.29
C ASP A 52 -8.12 1.29 -5.72
N ARG A 53 -8.65 2.25 -6.48
CA ARG A 53 -9.84 3.04 -6.10
C ARG A 53 -11.11 2.21 -5.95
N ARG A 54 -11.16 1.01 -6.56
CA ARG A 54 -12.36 0.16 -6.54
C ARG A 54 -12.40 -0.76 -5.32
N ARG A 55 -11.24 -1.02 -4.69
CA ARG A 55 -11.14 -1.86 -3.50
C ARG A 55 -11.60 -1.08 -2.26
N LYS A 56 -12.58 -1.63 -1.54
CA LYS A 56 -13.07 -1.07 -0.27
C LYS A 56 -12.51 -1.79 0.95
N SER A 57 -11.86 -2.95 0.78
CA SER A 57 -11.25 -3.67 1.89
C SER A 57 -10.06 -2.90 2.45
N ILE A 58 -9.92 -2.97 3.77
CA ILE A 58 -8.81 -2.39 4.52
C ILE A 58 -8.20 -3.54 5.31
N HIS A 59 -6.89 -3.72 5.18
CA HIS A 59 -6.15 -4.74 5.92
C HIS A 59 -5.05 -4.06 6.74
N ASN A 60 -4.97 -4.38 8.03
CA ASN A 60 -3.99 -3.78 8.93
C ASN A 60 -2.55 -4.05 8.49
N GLU A 61 -2.27 -5.23 7.94
CA GLU A 61 -0.97 -5.58 7.36
C GLU A 61 -0.55 -4.60 6.25
N ASN A 62 -1.49 -4.18 5.40
CA ASN A 62 -1.23 -3.19 4.35
C ASN A 62 -0.96 -1.80 4.90
N ILE A 63 -1.67 -1.40 5.96
CA ILE A 63 -1.43 -0.12 6.65
C ILE A 63 -0.01 -0.13 7.25
N GLU A 64 0.40 -1.23 7.87
CA GLU A 64 1.74 -1.36 8.44
C GLU A 64 2.84 -1.32 7.37
N ILE A 65 2.65 -1.99 6.24
CA ILE A 65 3.55 -1.92 5.08
C ILE A 65 3.69 -0.46 4.59
N LEU A 66 2.57 0.26 4.48
CA LEU A 66 2.58 1.67 4.07
C LEU A 66 3.31 2.56 5.10
N ARG A 67 3.11 2.34 6.40
CA ARG A 67 3.82 3.09 7.46
C ARG A 67 5.32 2.89 7.38
N LYS A 68 5.76 1.63 7.27
CA LYS A 68 7.20 1.29 7.13
C LYS A 68 7.81 1.96 5.90
N PHE A 69 7.12 1.90 4.77
CA PHE A 69 7.59 2.58 3.55
C PHE A 69 7.70 4.09 3.74
N LEU A 70 6.72 4.73 4.38
CA LEU A 70 6.76 6.18 4.66
C LEU A 70 7.91 6.56 5.60
N GLU A 71 8.19 5.76 6.62
CA GLU A 71 9.34 5.95 7.50
C GLU A 71 10.67 5.83 6.74
N GLU A 72 10.79 4.85 5.85
CA GLU A 72 11.98 4.69 5.01
C GLU A 72 12.19 5.86 4.05
N VAL A 73 11.11 6.32 3.40
CA VAL A 73 11.14 7.50 2.53
C VAL A 73 11.57 8.73 3.33
N ARG A 74 11.03 8.93 4.54
CA ARG A 74 11.41 10.04 5.42
C ARG A 74 12.85 9.96 5.91
N ARG A 75 13.41 8.75 6.09
CA ARG A 75 14.80 8.58 6.51
C ARG A 75 15.80 8.87 5.37
N ARG A 76 15.40 8.62 4.12
CA ARG A 76 16.26 8.76 2.93
C ARG A 76 16.12 10.11 2.22
N GLY A 77 15.01 10.82 2.40
CA GLY A 77 14.80 12.19 1.89
C GLY A 77 15.18 13.24 2.92
#